data_AF-A0A7K2X544-F1
#
_entry.id   AF-A0A7K2X544-F1
#
_cell.length_a   1.000
_cell.length_b   1.000
_cell.length_c   1.000
_cell.angle_alpha   90.00
_cell.angle_beta   90.00
_cell.angle_gamma   90.00
#
_symmetry.space_group_name_H-M   'P 1'
#
loop_
_entity.id
_entity.type
_entity.pdbx_description
1 polymer ?
#
loop_
_entity_poly.entity_id
_entity_poly.type
_entity_poly.pdbx_seq_one_letter_code
_entity_poly.pdbx_strand_id
1 'polypeptide(L)'
;APAAPTAAVLLLHGGRADGPEPPPALNLPALRMRPFAAAVTRAVRGRSVLVAEVRYRHRGWNGARADAARDAETALNDLRERIGPVPVVLLGHSMGGRAALRAAGDPAV
;
A
#
# COMPACT_ATOMS: atom_id res chain seq x y z
N ALA A 1 -23.78 1.26 12.41
CA ALA A 1 -22.37 1.06 12.00
C ALA A 1 -22.19 1.62 10.59
N PRO A 2 -21.02 2.18 10.22
CA PRO A 2 -20.79 2.55 8.83
C PRO A 2 -20.94 1.31 7.92
N ALA A 3 -21.38 1.54 6.68
CA ALA A 3 -21.51 0.46 5.69
C ALA A 3 -20.13 -0.20 5.43
N ALA A 4 -20.13 -1.49 5.12
CA ALA A 4 -18.91 -2.19 4.73
C ALA A 4 -18.32 -1.56 3.45
N PRO A 5 -16.98 -1.43 3.33
CA PRO A 5 -16.34 -0.95 2.12
C PRO A 5 -16.71 -1.81 0.91
N THR A 6 -16.92 -1.18 -0.25
CA THR A 6 -17.17 -1.86 -1.53
C THR A 6 -15.95 -1.85 -2.46
N ALA A 7 -14.89 -1.12 -2.08
CA ALA A 7 -13.60 -1.09 -2.74
C ALA A 7 -12.53 -0.58 -1.76
N ALA A 8 -11.26 -0.69 -2.14
CA ALA A 8 -10.15 -0.13 -1.38
C ALA A 8 -9.09 0.53 -2.27
N VAL A 9 -8.34 1.46 -1.68
CA VAL A 9 -7.10 2.01 -2.25
C VAL A 9 -5.98 1.74 -1.25
N LEU A 10 -4.95 1.02 -1.70
CA LEU A 10 -3.78 0.67 -0.91
C LEU A 10 -2.57 1.49 -1.36
N LEU A 11 -2.09 2.36 -0.49
CA LEU A 11 -0.96 3.24 -0.75
C LEU A 11 0.36 2.54 -0.39
N LEU A 12 1.32 2.64 -1.30
CA LEU A 12 2.63 2.01 -1.23
C LEU A 12 3.72 3.08 -1.32
N HIS A 13 4.38 3.36 -0.20
CA HIS A 13 5.39 4.41 -0.11
C HIS A 13 6.71 4.04 -0.81
N GLY A 14 7.58 5.03 -1.02
CA GLY A 14 8.92 4.78 -1.58
C GLY A 14 9.87 4.09 -0.59
N GLY A 15 11.12 3.92 -0.97
CA GLY A 15 12.16 3.37 -0.08
C GLY A 15 13.52 3.47 -0.71
N ARG A 16 14.37 2.47 -0.45
CA ARG A 16 15.73 2.39 -1.01
C ARG A 16 15.92 1.11 -1.80
N ALA A 17 17.01 1.03 -2.58
CA ALA A 17 17.41 -0.23 -3.20
C ALA A 17 17.73 -1.27 -2.12
N ASP A 18 18.52 -0.87 -1.11
CA ASP A 18 18.96 -1.73 -0.02
C ASP A 18 18.70 -1.11 1.37
N GLY A 19 18.46 -1.99 2.34
CA GLY A 19 18.18 -1.65 3.72
C GLY A 19 17.35 -2.73 4.42
N PRO A 20 17.98 -3.72 5.06
CA PRO A 20 17.29 -4.77 5.81
C PRO A 20 16.74 -4.29 7.16
N GLU A 21 17.06 -3.09 7.60
CA GLU A 21 16.50 -2.47 8.79
C GLU A 21 15.06 -1.95 8.55
N PRO A 22 14.24 -1.85 9.60
CA PRO A 22 12.93 -1.22 9.49
C PRO A 22 13.04 0.28 9.16
N PRO A 23 12.00 0.88 8.53
CA PRO A 23 11.94 2.32 8.37
C PRO A 23 12.02 3.04 9.73
N PRO A 24 12.79 4.13 9.84
CA PRO A 24 12.87 4.91 11.07
C PRO A 24 11.53 5.56 11.40
N ALA A 25 11.37 6.02 12.64
CA ALA A 25 10.15 6.74 13.07
C ALA A 25 9.81 7.91 12.14
N LEU A 26 10.83 8.66 11.71
CA LEU A 26 10.70 9.68 10.66
C LEU A 26 10.95 9.08 9.27
N ASN A 27 9.92 8.49 8.67
CA ASN A 27 9.99 7.89 7.34
C ASN A 27 9.57 8.90 6.25
N LEU A 28 10.53 9.64 5.69
CA LEU A 28 10.29 10.63 4.63
C LEU A 28 9.54 10.05 3.40
N PRO A 29 9.87 8.84 2.90
CA PRO A 29 9.08 8.19 1.86
C PRO A 29 7.59 8.01 2.19
N ALA A 30 7.23 7.65 3.43
CA ALA A 30 5.83 7.58 3.86
C ALA A 30 5.21 8.98 3.97
N LEU A 31 5.95 9.96 4.51
CA LEU A 31 5.48 11.35 4.54
C LEU A 31 5.17 11.90 3.15
N ARG A 32 5.91 11.47 2.12
CA ARG A 32 5.64 11.81 0.71
C ARG A 32 4.28 11.31 0.23
N MET A 33 3.72 10.27 0.82
CA MET A 33 2.41 9.73 0.46
C MET A 33 1.24 10.53 1.04
N ARG A 34 1.45 11.39 2.03
CA ARG A 34 0.37 12.17 2.67
C ARG A 34 -0.48 12.99 1.70
N PRO A 35 0.08 13.73 0.72
CA PRO A 35 -0.72 14.45 -0.26
C PRO A 35 -1.56 13.52 -1.15
N PHE A 36 -1.02 12.34 -1.51
CA PHE A 36 -1.76 11.32 -2.26
C PHE A 36 -2.92 10.78 -1.43
N ALA A 37 -2.67 10.41 -0.17
CA ALA A 37 -3.70 9.95 0.76
C ALA A 37 -4.82 10.99 0.92
N ALA A 38 -4.46 12.26 1.08
CA ALA A 38 -5.41 13.36 1.19
C ALA A 38 -6.24 13.54 -0.09
N ALA A 39 -5.60 13.48 -1.26
CA ALA A 39 -6.28 13.60 -2.56
C ALA A 39 -7.25 12.43 -2.80
N VAL A 40 -6.81 11.19 -2.58
CA VAL A 40 -7.66 9.99 -2.70
C VAL A 40 -8.82 10.06 -1.72
N THR A 41 -8.55 10.32 -0.43
CA THR A 41 -9.59 10.45 0.59
C THR A 41 -10.62 11.50 0.20
N ARG A 42 -10.18 12.65 -0.36
CA ARG A 42 -11.08 13.69 -0.84
C ARG A 42 -11.92 13.23 -2.03
N ALA A 43 -11.33 12.53 -2.99
CA ALA A 43 -12.01 12.05 -4.20
C ALA A 43 -13.07 10.98 -3.92
N VAL A 44 -12.86 10.16 -2.87
CA VAL A 44 -13.80 9.08 -2.49
C VAL A 44 -14.78 9.48 -1.38
N ARG A 45 -14.81 10.76 -0.97
CA ARG A 45 -15.78 11.23 0.04
C ARG A 45 -17.21 10.88 -0.34
N GLY A 46 -17.96 10.33 0.62
CA GLY A 46 -19.34 9.87 0.41
C GLY A 46 -19.46 8.54 -0.32
N ARG A 47 -18.36 7.88 -0.68
CA ARG A 47 -18.33 6.52 -1.24
C ARG A 47 -17.85 5.54 -0.18
N SER A 48 -18.25 4.27 -0.30
CA SER A 48 -17.80 3.19 0.58
C SER A 48 -16.43 2.66 0.12
N VAL A 49 -15.39 3.49 0.23
CA VAL A 49 -14.02 3.13 -0.18
C VAL A 49 -13.08 3.22 1.00
N LEU A 50 -12.39 2.13 1.31
CA LEU A 50 -11.32 2.14 2.31
C LEU A 50 -10.04 2.72 1.71
N VAL A 51 -9.37 3.64 2.42
CA VAL A 51 -8.04 4.14 2.05
C VAL A 51 -7.06 3.69 3.13
N ALA A 52 -6.06 2.90 2.75
CA ALA A 52 -5.06 2.33 3.66
C ALA A 52 -3.65 2.55 3.13
N GLU A 53 -2.66 2.54 4.01
CA GLU A 53 -1.24 2.66 3.66
C GLU A 53 -0.46 1.48 4.25
N VAL A 54 0.43 0.89 3.44
CA VAL A 54 1.33 -0.17 3.91
C VAL A 54 2.53 0.44 4.61
N ARG A 55 2.87 -0.11 5.77
CA ARG A 55 4.15 0.15 6.44
C ARG A 55 5.09 -1.02 6.16
N TYR A 56 6.13 -0.77 5.37
CA TYR A 56 7.10 -1.82 5.07
C TYR A 56 7.91 -2.26 6.30
N ARG A 57 8.19 -3.57 6.37
CA ARG A 57 9.05 -4.20 7.39
C ARG A 57 10.52 -3.81 7.19
N HIS A 58 10.92 -3.62 5.94
CA HIS A 58 12.27 -3.24 5.54
C HIS A 58 12.22 -1.98 4.69
N ARG A 59 13.17 -1.07 4.86
CA ARG A 59 13.21 0.16 4.05
C ARG A 59 13.76 -0.06 2.63
N GLY A 60 14.43 -1.18 2.39
CA GLY A 60 15.01 -1.57 1.11
C GLY A 60 14.14 -2.55 0.31
N TRP A 61 14.30 -2.53 -1.02
CA TRP A 61 13.82 -3.60 -1.89
C TRP A 61 14.62 -4.90 -1.68
N ASN A 62 15.91 -4.79 -1.38
CA ASN A 62 16.84 -5.86 -1.01
C ASN A 62 16.98 -6.95 -2.09
N GLY A 63 17.23 -6.52 -3.34
CA GLY A 63 17.52 -7.41 -4.47
C GLY A 63 16.41 -8.43 -4.76
N ALA A 64 16.76 -9.71 -4.81
CA ALA A 64 15.83 -10.80 -5.07
C ALA A 64 14.81 -11.04 -3.94
N ARG A 65 15.04 -10.47 -2.75
CA ARG A 65 14.06 -10.55 -1.67
C ARG A 65 12.81 -9.73 -1.97
N ALA A 66 12.93 -8.62 -2.70
CA ALA A 66 11.78 -7.79 -3.07
C ALA A 66 10.85 -7.50 -1.87
N ASP A 67 11.42 -7.16 -0.71
CA ASP A 67 10.69 -7.18 0.57
C ASP A 67 9.42 -6.28 0.52
N ALA A 68 9.52 -5.13 -0.15
CA ALA A 68 8.38 -4.23 -0.34
C ALA A 68 7.23 -4.84 -1.16
N ALA A 69 7.52 -5.72 -2.13
CA ALA A 69 6.48 -6.44 -2.88
C ALA A 69 5.79 -7.49 -2.01
N ARG A 70 6.56 -8.23 -1.19
CA ARG A 70 6.01 -9.20 -0.23
C ARG A 70 5.13 -8.52 0.81
N ASP A 71 5.53 -7.34 1.27
CA ASP A 71 4.71 -6.54 2.20
C ASP A 71 3.41 -6.07 1.54
N ALA A 72 3.43 -5.74 0.24
CA ALA A 72 2.22 -5.39 -0.50
C ALA A 72 1.28 -6.61 -0.67
N GLU A 73 1.83 -7.78 -1.00
CA GLU A 73 1.08 -9.04 -1.10
C GLU A 73 0.46 -9.44 0.25
N THR A 74 1.22 -9.35 1.35
CA THR A 74 0.69 -9.57 2.70
C THR A 74 -0.42 -8.57 3.03
N ALA A 75 -0.25 -7.28 2.71
CA ALA A 75 -1.27 -6.28 2.97
C ALA A 75 -2.56 -6.51 2.17
N LEU A 76 -2.48 -7.03 0.94
CA LEU A 76 -3.65 -7.44 0.16
C LEU A 76 -4.41 -8.60 0.82
N ASN A 77 -3.70 -9.61 1.31
CA ASN A 77 -4.30 -10.72 2.04
C ASN A 77 -4.97 -10.24 3.34
N ASP A 78 -4.27 -9.44 4.15
CA ASP A 78 -4.82 -8.85 5.38
C ASP A 78 -6.07 -8.01 5.10
N LEU A 79 -6.08 -7.27 3.98
CA LEU A 79 -7.22 -6.47 3.56
C LEU A 79 -8.42 -7.36 3.22
N ARG A 80 -8.20 -8.40 2.42
CA ARG A 80 -9.22 -9.38 2.04
C ARG A 80 -9.82 -10.07 3.25
N GLU A 81 -9.02 -10.42 4.25
CA GLU A 81 -9.50 -11.02 5.50
C GLU A 81 -10.36 -10.05 6.33
N ARG A 82 -10.01 -8.76 6.33
CA ARG A 82 -10.69 -7.75 7.16
C ARG A 82 -11.98 -7.21 6.55
N ILE A 83 -12.00 -6.98 5.24
CA ILE A 83 -13.12 -6.30 4.55
C ILE A 83 -13.75 -7.12 3.42
N GLY A 84 -13.28 -8.35 3.20
CA GLY A 84 -13.76 -9.24 2.15
C GLY A 84 -13.09 -8.98 0.78
N PRO A 85 -13.44 -9.78 -0.24
CA PRO A 85 -12.83 -9.73 -1.57
C PRO A 85 -13.43 -8.58 -2.40
N VAL A 86 -13.05 -7.34 -2.06
CA VAL A 86 -13.44 -6.13 -2.81
C VAL A 86 -12.33 -5.73 -3.79
N PRO A 87 -12.65 -5.01 -4.90
CA PRO A 87 -11.63 -4.47 -5.79
C PRO A 87 -10.67 -3.51 -5.07
N VAL A 88 -9.37 -3.60 -5.40
CA VAL A 88 -8.29 -2.84 -4.76
C VAL A 88 -7.48 -2.07 -5.79
N VAL A 89 -7.39 -0.76 -5.64
CA VAL A 89 -6.46 0.06 -6.41
C VAL A 89 -5.13 0.17 -5.67
N LEU A 90 -4.04 -0.22 -6.32
CA LEU A 90 -2.68 0.00 -5.81
C LEU A 90 -2.16 1.36 -6.23
N LEU A 91 -1.82 2.22 -5.27
CA LEU A 91 -1.20 3.53 -5.52
C LEU A 91 0.23 3.54 -4.97
N GLY A 92 1.20 3.35 -5.85
CA GLY A 92 2.61 3.26 -5.47
C GLY A 92 3.50 4.38 -6.02
N HIS A 93 4.44 4.86 -5.21
CA HIS A 93 5.47 5.82 -5.63
C HIS A 93 6.89 5.22 -5.53
N SER A 94 7.71 5.38 -6.57
CA SER A 94 9.11 4.89 -6.62
C SER A 94 9.18 3.37 -6.34
N MET A 95 9.87 2.94 -5.28
CA MET A 95 9.88 1.53 -4.84
C MET A 95 8.46 0.98 -4.62
N GLY A 96 7.54 1.78 -4.09
CA GLY A 96 6.14 1.40 -3.92
C GLY A 96 5.41 1.21 -5.24
N GLY A 97 5.79 1.95 -6.29
CA GLY A 97 5.27 1.73 -7.66
C GLY A 97 5.78 0.41 -8.25
N ARG A 98 7.06 0.08 -8.01
CA ARG A 98 7.61 -1.24 -8.36
C ARG A 98 6.89 -2.36 -7.59
N ALA A 99 6.63 -2.17 -6.30
CA ALA A 99 5.87 -3.13 -5.49
C ALA A 99 4.44 -3.29 -6.01
N ALA A 100 3.77 -2.20 -6.38
CA ALA A 100 2.44 -2.23 -7.00
C ALA A 100 2.42 -3.10 -8.26
N LEU A 101 3.34 -2.85 -9.20
CA LEU A 101 3.44 -3.64 -10.44
C LEU A 101 3.72 -5.11 -10.17
N ARG A 102 4.49 -5.43 -9.10
CA ARG A 102 4.79 -6.81 -8.75
C ARG A 102 3.58 -7.54 -8.16
N ALA A 103 2.75 -6.82 -7.41
CA ALA A 103 1.54 -7.33 -6.76
C ALA A 103 0.28 -7.24 -7.65
N ALA A 104 0.35 -6.57 -8.81
CA ALA A 104 -0.79 -6.37 -9.73
C ALA A 104 -1.34 -7.66 -10.37
N GLY A 105 -0.72 -8.82 -10.12
CA GLY A 105 -1.27 -10.12 -10.48
C GLY A 105 -2.29 -10.67 -9.47
N ASP A 106 -2.52 -9.98 -8.35
CA ASP A 106 -3.54 -10.36 -7.38
C ASP A 106 -4.96 -10.23 -8.01
N PRO A 107 -5.85 -11.21 -7.84
CA PRO A 107 -7.20 -11.18 -8.43
C PRO A 107 -8.08 -9.99 -8.02
N ALA A 108 -7.76 -9.32 -6.92
CA ALA A 108 -8.50 -8.16 -6.44
C ALA A 108 -8.04 -6.83 -7.09
N VAL A 109 -6.90 -6.81 -7.80
CA VAL A 109 -6.25 -5.59 -8.32
C VAL A 109 -6.63 -5.29 -9.76
#